data_AF-A0A8S8Z072-F1
#
_entry.id   AF-A0A8S8Z072-F1
#
_cell.length_a   1.000
_cell.length_b   1.000
_cell.length_c   1.000
_cell.angle_alpha   90.00
_cell.angle_beta   90.00
_cell.angle_gamma   90.00
#
_symmetry.space_group_name_H-M   'P 1'
#
loop_
_entity.id
_entity.type
_entity.pdbx_description
1 polymer ?
#
loop_
_entity_poly.entity_id
_entity_poly.type
_entity_poly.pdbx_seq_one_letter_code
_entity_poly.pdbx_strand_id
1 'polypeptide(L)'
;MDAFPLDPNEHSDNDGDGTGDNEDFDDDNDGWTDEDELSCMTDPMDENSEPLDTDSDWICDLMDDDDDGDGSPDSEDLFPLDSSDWADADEDGIGDNADAFPTDDTEWEDSDGDGYGDNRMHSLTTH
;
A
#
# COMPACT_ATOMS: atom_id res chain seq x y z
N MET A 1 16.47 -16.62 -28.07
CA MET A 1 17.74 -17.28 -28.45
C MET A 1 18.23 -17.92 -27.17
N ASP A 2 18.98 -19.03 -27.24
CA ASP A 2 19.57 -19.63 -26.04
C ASP A 2 20.63 -18.68 -25.46
N ALA A 3 20.35 -18.11 -24.28
CA ALA A 3 21.22 -17.15 -23.61
C ALA A 3 22.47 -17.82 -23.03
N PHE A 4 22.37 -19.11 -22.67
CA PHE A 4 23.46 -19.89 -22.08
C PHE A 4 23.79 -21.17 -22.88
N PRO A 5 24.33 -21.08 -24.11
CA PRO A 5 24.60 -22.25 -24.96
C PRO A 5 25.60 -23.28 -24.42
N LEU A 6 26.29 -22.97 -23.31
CA LEU A 6 27.25 -23.84 -22.64
C LEU A 6 26.70 -24.49 -21.37
N ASP A 7 25.56 -24.01 -20.85
CA ASP A 7 24.85 -24.63 -19.75
C ASP A 7 23.56 -25.27 -20.28
N PRO A 8 23.45 -26.61 -20.28
CA PRO A 8 22.26 -27.27 -20.77
C PRO A 8 21.06 -27.20 -19.81
N ASN A 9 21.19 -26.60 -18.62
CA ASN A 9 20.09 -26.35 -17.71
C ASN A 9 19.55 -24.93 -17.84
N GLU A 10 20.40 -23.96 -18.23
CA GLU A 10 19.99 -22.56 -18.44
C GLU A 10 19.74 -22.25 -19.91
N HIS A 11 18.70 -21.47 -20.18
CA HIS A 11 18.29 -21.15 -21.55
C HIS A 11 17.82 -19.71 -21.73
N SER A 12 17.29 -19.12 -20.66
CA SER A 12 16.71 -17.80 -20.58
C SER A 12 17.54 -16.92 -19.65
N ASP A 13 17.40 -15.61 -19.82
CA ASP A 13 18.10 -14.51 -19.15
C ASP A 13 17.14 -13.31 -19.30
N ASN A 14 16.10 -13.25 -18.47
CA ASN A 14 14.93 -12.39 -18.70
C ASN A 14 15.28 -10.89 -18.57
N ASP A 15 16.12 -10.54 -17.60
CA ASP A 15 16.61 -9.18 -17.37
C ASP A 15 17.93 -8.84 -18.12
N GLY A 16 18.67 -9.85 -18.58
CA GLY A 16 19.93 -9.69 -19.28
C GLY A 16 21.14 -9.37 -18.39
N ASP A 17 21.10 -9.71 -17.09
CA ASP A 17 22.18 -9.45 -16.14
C ASP A 17 23.36 -10.45 -16.30
N GLY A 18 23.10 -11.57 -16.98
CA GLY A 18 24.06 -12.62 -17.28
C GLY A 18 24.03 -13.81 -16.31
N THR A 19 23.07 -13.84 -15.39
CA THR A 19 22.59 -15.01 -14.63
C THR A 19 21.41 -15.62 -15.39
N GLY A 20 21.25 -16.95 -15.33
CA GLY A 20 20.13 -17.60 -16.01
C GLY A 20 18.93 -17.74 -15.10
N ASP A 21 17.72 -17.66 -15.65
CA ASP A 21 16.49 -17.60 -14.86
C ASP A 21 16.31 -18.74 -13.82
N ASN A 22 16.88 -19.95 -14.02
CA ASN A 22 16.72 -20.98 -12.95
C ASN A 22 17.70 -20.80 -11.77
N GLU A 23 18.64 -19.86 -11.87
CA GLU A 23 19.70 -19.58 -10.92
C GLU A 23 19.68 -18.14 -10.41
N ASP A 24 18.97 -17.25 -11.09
CA ASP A 24 18.62 -15.92 -10.60
C ASP A 24 17.57 -16.01 -9.48
N PHE A 25 17.48 -14.97 -8.67
CA PHE A 25 16.47 -14.83 -7.62
C PHE A 25 15.52 -13.65 -7.87
N ASP A 26 15.77 -12.88 -8.91
CA ASP A 26 15.02 -11.68 -9.32
C ASP A 26 15.12 -11.62 -10.85
N ASP A 27 14.27 -12.41 -11.52
CA ASP A 27 14.34 -12.69 -12.96
C ASP A 27 14.08 -11.44 -13.84
N ASP A 28 13.49 -10.37 -13.31
CA ASP A 28 13.25 -9.11 -14.04
C ASP A 28 13.97 -7.88 -13.47
N ASN A 29 14.67 -8.04 -12.35
CA ASN A 29 15.52 -7.06 -11.69
C ASN A 29 14.75 -5.79 -11.22
N ASP A 30 13.47 -5.93 -10.86
CA ASP A 30 12.65 -4.85 -10.30
C ASP A 30 12.92 -4.60 -8.80
N GLY A 31 13.59 -5.55 -8.14
CA GLY A 31 14.01 -5.48 -6.74
C GLY A 31 13.22 -6.40 -5.80
N TRP A 32 12.17 -7.08 -6.28
CA TRP A 32 11.49 -8.14 -5.57
C TRP A 32 12.03 -9.51 -5.98
N THR A 33 12.06 -10.46 -5.04
CA THR A 33 12.53 -11.81 -5.39
C THR A 33 11.41 -12.62 -6.01
N ASP A 34 11.73 -13.59 -6.88
CA ASP A 34 10.71 -14.44 -7.51
C ASP A 34 9.84 -15.18 -6.48
N GLU A 35 10.42 -15.50 -5.31
CA GLU A 35 9.70 -16.14 -4.19
C GLU A 35 8.71 -15.17 -3.54
N ASP A 36 9.11 -13.92 -3.32
CA ASP A 36 8.25 -12.89 -2.74
C ASP A 36 7.14 -12.53 -3.72
N GLU A 37 7.46 -12.31 -4.99
CA GLU A 37 6.47 -12.03 -6.04
C GLU A 37 5.44 -13.13 -6.21
N LEU A 38 5.87 -14.39 -6.25
CA LEU A 38 4.95 -15.52 -6.30
C LEU A 38 4.03 -15.57 -5.07
N SER A 39 4.54 -15.17 -3.91
CA SER A 39 3.78 -15.08 -2.66
C SER A 39 2.78 -13.91 -2.69
N CYS A 40 3.17 -12.80 -3.33
CA CYS A 40 2.39 -11.57 -3.51
C CYS A 40 1.48 -11.60 -4.75
N MET A 41 1.46 -12.71 -5.49
CA MET A 41 0.67 -12.96 -6.70
C MET A 41 1.02 -12.05 -7.89
N THR A 42 2.29 -11.64 -7.99
CA THR A 42 2.85 -10.94 -9.14
C THR A 42 3.61 -11.86 -10.09
N ASP A 43 4.11 -11.33 -11.21
CA ASP A 43 4.77 -12.08 -12.28
C ASP A 43 6.29 -11.80 -12.28
N PRO A 44 7.14 -12.74 -11.83
CA PRO A 44 8.59 -12.52 -11.69
C PRO A 44 9.39 -12.25 -12.96
N MET A 45 8.69 -12.21 -14.09
CA MET A 45 9.30 -12.05 -15.40
C MET A 45 8.92 -10.70 -16.03
N ASP A 46 8.16 -9.86 -15.33
CA ASP A 46 7.66 -8.57 -15.82
C ASP A 46 7.94 -7.47 -14.80
N GLU A 47 8.99 -6.67 -15.06
CA GLU A 47 9.44 -5.51 -14.26
C GLU A 47 8.35 -4.47 -13.92
N ASN A 48 7.16 -4.57 -14.52
CA ASN A 48 6.02 -3.69 -14.24
C ASN A 48 4.96 -4.36 -13.35
N SER A 49 5.23 -5.58 -12.89
CA SER A 49 4.39 -6.38 -12.04
C SER A 49 4.95 -6.39 -10.61
N GLU A 50 5.22 -5.22 -10.04
CA GLU A 50 5.71 -5.13 -8.67
C GLU A 50 4.61 -5.47 -7.63
N PRO A 51 4.94 -6.16 -6.53
CA PRO A 51 4.07 -6.28 -5.36
C PRO A 51 3.63 -4.92 -4.81
N LEU A 52 2.40 -4.84 -4.29
CA LEU A 52 1.95 -3.67 -3.53
C LEU A 52 2.58 -3.72 -2.14
N ASP A 53 3.20 -2.63 -1.71
CA ASP A 53 3.90 -2.46 -0.43
C ASP A 53 3.65 -1.03 0.05
N THR A 54 2.59 -0.86 0.84
CA THR A 54 2.03 0.45 1.20
C THR A 54 2.91 1.23 2.18
N ASP A 55 3.58 0.56 3.12
CA ASP A 55 4.48 1.18 4.10
C ASP A 55 5.97 1.15 3.70
N SER A 56 6.30 0.45 2.60
CA SER A 56 7.64 0.30 2.05
C SER A 56 8.62 -0.45 2.96
N ASP A 57 8.15 -1.46 3.71
CA ASP A 57 8.97 -2.28 4.60
C ASP A 57 9.56 -3.55 3.96
N TRP A 58 9.26 -3.80 2.68
CA TRP A 58 9.62 -4.97 1.87
C TRP A 58 8.79 -6.24 2.15
N ILE A 59 7.64 -6.09 2.79
CA ILE A 59 6.60 -7.09 2.87
C ILE A 59 5.42 -6.54 2.07
N CYS A 60 4.94 -7.31 1.09
CA CYS A 60 3.78 -6.85 0.33
C CYS A 60 2.52 -6.89 1.18
N ASP A 61 1.55 -6.01 0.89
CA ASP A 61 0.25 -5.91 1.60
C ASP A 61 -0.51 -7.25 1.68
N LEU A 62 -0.26 -8.19 0.76
CA LEU A 62 -0.89 -9.51 0.83
C LEU A 62 -0.33 -10.41 1.96
N MET A 63 0.89 -10.12 2.40
CA MET A 63 1.67 -10.88 3.38
C MET A 63 1.96 -10.08 4.66
N ASP A 64 1.61 -8.80 4.68
CA ASP A 64 1.63 -7.94 5.86
C ASP A 64 0.33 -8.06 6.66
N ASP A 65 0.40 -7.81 7.97
CA ASP A 65 -0.75 -7.71 8.87
C ASP A 65 -0.98 -6.23 9.31
N ASP A 66 -0.15 -5.27 8.85
CA ASP A 66 -0.14 -3.83 9.17
C ASP A 66 0.32 -3.04 7.92
N ASP A 67 -0.51 -3.03 6.88
CA ASP A 67 -0.18 -2.58 5.51
C ASP A 67 0.41 -1.16 5.44
N ASP A 68 0.04 -0.26 6.36
CA ASP A 68 0.51 1.13 6.39
C ASP A 68 1.53 1.46 7.50
N GLY A 69 1.89 0.46 8.31
CA GLY A 69 2.93 0.54 9.32
C GLY A 69 2.65 1.54 10.45
N ASP A 70 1.39 1.87 10.71
CA ASP A 70 0.99 2.79 11.79
C ASP A 70 1.03 2.13 13.19
N GLY A 71 1.08 0.79 13.21
CA GLY A 71 1.12 -0.04 14.42
C GLY A 71 -0.23 -0.61 14.83
N SER A 72 -1.28 -0.38 14.02
CA SER A 72 -2.62 -0.95 14.14
C SER A 72 -2.81 -2.02 13.06
N PRO A 73 -3.01 -3.29 13.44
CA PRO A 73 -3.10 -4.35 12.43
C PRO A 73 -4.35 -4.18 11.56
N ASP A 74 -4.31 -4.54 10.28
CA ASP A 74 -5.40 -4.32 9.29
C ASP A 74 -6.75 -4.86 9.75
N SER A 75 -6.73 -5.91 10.57
CA SER A 75 -7.93 -6.54 11.12
C SER A 75 -8.65 -5.70 12.18
N GLU A 76 -7.96 -4.72 12.77
CA GLU A 76 -8.45 -3.77 13.77
C GLU A 76 -8.44 -2.32 13.25
N ASP A 77 -7.81 -2.06 12.10
CA ASP A 77 -7.71 -0.76 11.44
C ASP A 77 -8.92 -0.47 10.53
N LEU A 78 -9.52 0.73 10.67
CA LEU A 78 -10.61 1.19 9.80
C LEU A 78 -10.14 1.88 8.51
N PHE A 79 -8.87 2.28 8.46
CA PHE A 79 -8.17 2.83 7.30
C PHE A 79 -6.82 2.12 7.08
N PRO A 80 -6.80 0.81 6.75
CA PRO A 80 -5.56 0.01 6.68
C PRO A 80 -4.47 0.46 5.70
N LEU A 81 -4.71 1.52 4.91
CA LEU A 81 -3.76 2.04 3.92
C LEU A 81 -3.41 3.52 4.18
N ASP A 82 -3.82 4.07 5.32
CA ASP A 82 -3.56 5.44 5.71
C ASP A 82 -2.93 5.49 7.11
N SER A 83 -1.59 5.47 7.10
CA SER A 83 -0.74 5.54 8.31
C SER A 83 -1.00 6.72 9.27
N SER A 84 -1.90 7.63 8.91
CA SER A 84 -2.32 8.75 9.75
C SER A 84 -3.48 8.42 10.67
N ASP A 85 -4.23 7.34 10.44
CA ASP A 85 -5.53 7.09 11.06
C ASP A 85 -5.91 5.61 11.12
N TRP A 86 -6.39 5.15 12.28
CA TRP A 86 -6.81 3.75 12.49
C TRP A 86 -8.27 3.61 12.97
N ALA A 87 -8.95 4.72 13.27
CA ALA A 87 -10.25 4.75 13.93
C ALA A 87 -11.18 5.82 13.35
N ASP A 88 -12.49 5.56 13.42
CA ASP A 88 -13.59 6.40 12.94
C ASP A 88 -14.74 6.26 13.96
N ALA A 89 -14.77 7.16 14.94
CA ALA A 89 -15.61 7.01 16.12
C ALA A 89 -17.10 7.28 15.87
N ASP A 90 -17.46 8.01 14.81
CA ASP A 90 -18.85 8.28 14.44
C ASP A 90 -19.30 7.66 13.12
N GLU A 91 -18.43 6.91 12.46
CA GLU A 91 -18.68 6.13 11.25
C GLU A 91 -19.02 6.99 10.01
N ASP A 92 -18.42 8.18 9.90
CA ASP A 92 -18.62 9.11 8.78
C ASP A 92 -17.65 8.90 7.60
N GLY A 93 -16.61 8.10 7.81
CA GLY A 93 -15.59 7.74 6.83
C GLY A 93 -14.37 8.67 6.80
N ILE A 94 -14.23 9.58 7.76
CA ILE A 94 -13.02 10.38 8.01
C ILE A 94 -12.39 9.88 9.32
N GLY A 95 -11.07 9.63 9.30
CA GLY A 95 -10.38 9.12 10.49
C GLY A 95 -10.33 10.13 11.64
N ASP A 96 -10.35 9.64 12.88
CA ASP A 96 -10.40 10.43 14.11
C ASP A 96 -9.29 11.50 14.21
N ASN A 97 -8.11 11.30 13.61
CA ASN A 97 -7.00 12.25 13.58
C ASN A 97 -7.16 13.31 12.48
N ALA A 98 -7.84 12.98 11.38
CA ALA A 98 -8.21 13.90 10.30
C ALA A 98 -9.51 14.67 10.57
N ASP A 99 -10.40 14.12 11.39
CA ASP A 99 -11.73 14.65 11.68
C ASP A 99 -11.69 15.77 12.75
N ALA A 100 -12.20 16.96 12.40
CA ALA A 100 -12.35 18.07 13.32
C ALA A 100 -13.45 17.85 14.39
N PHE A 101 -14.41 16.95 14.13
CA PHE A 101 -15.53 16.61 15.00
C PHE A 101 -15.75 15.08 15.13
N PRO A 102 -14.83 14.31 15.77
CA PRO A 102 -14.81 12.82 15.83
C PRO A 102 -15.98 12.11 16.53
N THR A 103 -17.09 12.79 16.76
CA THR A 103 -18.27 12.22 17.44
C THR A 103 -19.58 12.73 16.83
N ASP A 104 -19.52 13.46 15.71
CA ASP A 104 -20.62 14.06 14.99
C ASP A 104 -20.51 13.73 13.50
N ASP A 105 -21.14 12.61 13.10
CA ASP A 105 -21.18 12.01 11.77
C ASP A 105 -21.66 12.91 10.60
N THR A 106 -21.91 14.18 10.88
CA THR A 106 -22.35 15.19 9.91
C THR A 106 -21.38 16.34 9.71
N GLU A 107 -20.24 16.35 10.41
CA GLU A 107 -19.20 17.38 10.34
C GLU A 107 -17.82 16.76 10.42
N TRP A 108 -16.90 17.21 9.57
CA TRP A 108 -15.52 16.72 9.56
C TRP A 108 -14.48 17.80 9.22
N GLU A 109 -14.94 18.98 8.80
CA GLU A 109 -14.10 20.11 8.38
C GLU A 109 -14.47 21.36 9.22
N ASP A 110 -13.46 22.03 9.79
CA ASP A 110 -13.56 23.34 10.43
C ASP A 110 -12.51 24.29 9.80
N SER A 111 -12.87 24.87 8.65
CA SER A 111 -11.94 25.70 7.87
C SER A 111 -11.55 27.00 8.57
N ASP A 112 -12.43 27.55 9.42
CA ASP A 112 -12.23 28.87 10.05
C ASP A 112 -11.90 28.81 11.56
N GLY A 113 -11.91 27.62 12.14
CA GLY A 113 -11.51 27.34 13.52
C GLY A 113 -12.50 27.88 14.54
N ASP A 114 -13.77 28.03 14.19
CA ASP A 114 -14.80 28.58 15.06
C ASP A 114 -15.48 27.53 15.97
N GLY A 115 -15.18 26.25 15.73
CA GLY A 115 -15.73 25.12 16.47
C GLY A 115 -17.11 24.67 16.00
N TYR A 116 -17.54 25.11 14.80
CA TYR A 116 -18.69 24.59 14.06
C TYR A 116 -18.22 24.09 12.70
N GLY A 117 -18.75 22.95 12.26
CA GLY A 117 -18.30 22.38 10.99
C GLY A 117 -18.92 23.04 9.76
N ASP A 118 -18.26 22.80 8.63
CA ASP A 118 -18.58 23.38 7.33
C ASP A 118 -19.58 22.52 6.51
N ASN A 119 -19.81 21.26 6.90
CA ASN A 119 -20.39 20.23 6.03
C ASN A 119 -21.91 20.14 6.11
N ARG A 120 -22.51 20.51 7.24
CA ARG A 120 -23.93 20.87 7.29
C ARG A 120 -24.05 22.38 7.06
N MET A 121 -25.04 22.79 6.28
CA MET A 121 -25.33 24.20 6.07
C MET A 121 -25.58 24.91 7.40
N HIS A 122 -24.53 25.45 8.03
CA HIS A 122 -24.69 26.43 9.06
C HIS A 122 -25.28 27.66 8.37
N SER A 123 -26.49 27.99 8.77
CA SER A 123 -27.21 29.13 8.23
C SER A 123 -26.32 30.37 8.36
N LEU A 124 -25.84 30.87 7.23
CA LEU A 124 -25.22 32.18 7.00
C LEU A 124 -25.38 33.14 8.19
N THR A 125 -24.50 33.07 9.19
CA THR A 125 -24.44 34.09 10.23
C THR A 125 -23.08 34.76 10.16
N THR A 126 -22.90 35.47 9.05
CA THR A 126 -21.92 36.55 8.88
C THR A 126 -21.96 37.49 10.09
N HIS A 127 -20.80 37.72 10.71
CA HIS A 127 -20.58 38.80 11.69
C HIS A 127 -20.75 40.19 11.07
#